data_AF-A0A972HJ45-F1
#
_entry.id   AF-A0A972HJ45-F1
#
_cell.length_a   1.000
_cell.length_b   1.000
_cell.length_c   1.000
_cell.angle_alpha   90.00
_cell.angle_beta   90.00
_cell.angle_gamma   90.00
#
_symmetry.space_group_name_H-M   'P 1'
#
loop_
_entity.id
_entity.type
_entity.pdbx_description
1 polymer ?
#
loop_
_entity_poly.entity_id
_entity_poly.type
_entity_poly.pdbx_seq_one_letter_code
_entity_poly.pdbx_strand_id
1 'polypeptide(L)'
;MTTEPRWRQLSQPDREREYSPSSLTNDTFEPFVAEYARRSAEARTMANKSGGPVVELAYGSGPAHTVDLVVPVGNGPFPLFVYIHGGYWQALSKRESFFCATDCLNAGVAFAAVDYT
;
A
#
# COMPACT_ATOMS: atom_id res chain seq x y z
N MET A 1 10.31 25.98 29.76
CA MET A 1 11.10 24.72 29.80
C MET A 1 10.54 23.81 28.72
N THR A 2 11.31 23.51 27.68
CA THR A 2 10.92 22.49 26.69
C THR A 2 11.24 21.12 27.27
N THR A 3 10.22 20.34 27.55
CA THR A 3 10.36 18.96 27.99
C THR A 3 10.99 18.14 26.86
N GLU A 4 12.05 17.40 27.17
CA GLU A 4 12.69 16.47 26.23
C GLU A 4 11.66 15.44 25.71
N PRO A 5 11.61 15.16 24.39
CA PRO A 5 10.73 14.13 23.84
C PRO A 5 10.95 12.77 24.50
N ARG A 6 9.85 12.07 24.85
CA ARG A 6 9.86 10.80 25.59
C ARG A 6 10.83 9.75 25.02
N TRP A 7 10.98 9.68 23.69
CA TRP A 7 11.83 8.68 23.04
C TRP A 7 13.32 8.83 23.38
N ARG A 8 13.79 10.02 23.79
CA ARG A 8 15.19 10.24 24.21
C ARG A 8 15.51 9.68 25.59
N GLN A 9 14.48 9.36 26.38
CA GLN A 9 14.62 8.77 27.71
C GLN A 9 14.53 7.24 27.68
N LEU A 10 14.14 6.66 26.54
CA LEU A 10 14.04 5.21 26.37
C LEU A 10 15.43 4.59 26.26
N SER A 11 15.60 3.39 26.83
CA SER A 11 16.78 2.56 26.57
C SER A 11 16.86 2.21 25.07
N GLN A 12 18.03 1.75 24.60
CA GLN A 12 18.13 1.27 23.21
C GLN A 12 17.15 0.12 22.92
N PRO A 13 17.04 -0.95 23.74
CA PRO A 13 16.06 -2.00 23.52
C PRO A 13 14.61 -1.51 23.49
N ASP A 14 14.27 -0.55 24.35
CA ASP A 14 12.93 0.04 24.33
C ASP A 14 12.65 0.76 23.01
N ARG A 15 13.62 1.56 22.51
CA ARG A 15 13.47 2.24 21.22
C ARG A 15 13.30 1.24 20.07
N GLU A 16 14.07 0.17 20.05
CA GLU A 16 13.97 -0.89 19.03
C GLU A 16 12.57 -1.52 19.02
N ARG A 17 12.01 -1.80 20.20
CA ARG A 17 10.63 -2.28 20.32
C ARG A 17 9.60 -1.27 19.82
N GLU A 18 9.73 0.01 20.17
CA GLU A 18 8.79 1.05 19.71
C GLU A 18 8.86 1.31 18.18
N TYR A 19 9.98 0.96 17.53
CA TYR A 19 10.12 0.94 16.06
C TYR A 19 9.61 -0.34 15.40
N SER A 20 9.12 -1.29 16.19
CA SER A 20 8.59 -2.57 15.74
C SER A 20 7.09 -2.63 16.01
N PRO A 21 6.22 -2.18 15.07
CA PRO A 21 4.77 -2.38 15.19
C PRO A 21 4.38 -3.85 15.39
N SER A 22 5.19 -4.80 14.89
CA SER A 22 4.93 -6.22 15.07
C SER A 22 5.07 -6.68 16.53
N SER A 23 5.72 -5.91 17.40
CA SER A 23 5.73 -6.19 18.85
C SER A 23 4.33 -6.15 19.48
N LEU A 24 3.37 -5.50 18.82
CA LEU A 24 1.96 -5.48 19.23
C LEU A 24 1.15 -6.64 18.63
N THR A 25 1.77 -7.48 17.80
CA THR A 25 1.13 -8.58 17.06
C THR A 25 1.89 -9.88 17.22
N ASN A 26 2.31 -10.21 18.44
CA ASN A 26 3.08 -11.41 18.77
C ASN A 26 4.39 -11.52 17.96
N ASP A 27 5.05 -10.38 17.73
CA ASP A 27 6.30 -10.24 16.99
C ASP A 27 6.25 -10.70 15.52
N THR A 28 5.05 -10.81 14.93
CA THR A 28 4.84 -11.22 13.53
C THR A 28 3.92 -10.26 12.79
N PHE A 29 4.24 -9.95 11.53
CA PHE A 29 3.39 -9.16 10.63
C PHE A 29 2.95 -9.95 9.39
N GLU A 30 3.49 -11.15 9.21
CA GLU A 30 3.32 -12.02 8.06
C GLU A 30 1.85 -12.36 7.77
N PRO A 31 0.98 -12.67 8.76
CA PRO A 31 -0.43 -12.94 8.49
C PRO A 31 -1.15 -11.73 7.86
N PHE A 32 -0.79 -10.51 8.25
CA PHE A 32 -1.40 -9.30 7.73
C PHE A 32 -0.93 -9.02 6.30
N VAL A 33 0.37 -9.18 6.04
CA VAL A 33 0.92 -9.03 4.67
C VAL A 33 0.36 -10.09 3.74
N ALA A 34 0.21 -11.33 4.20
CA ALA A 34 -0.44 -12.39 3.42
C ALA A 34 -1.90 -12.04 3.08
N GLU A 35 -2.63 -11.46 4.03
CA GLU A 35 -3.99 -10.99 3.79
C GLU A 35 -4.03 -9.81 2.80
N TYR A 36 -3.10 -8.86 2.88
CA TYR A 36 -2.98 -7.77 1.92
C TYR A 36 -2.69 -8.28 0.51
N ALA A 37 -1.79 -9.26 0.38
CA ALA A 37 -1.48 -9.92 -0.89
C ALA A 37 -2.71 -10.63 -1.46
N ARG A 38 -3.43 -11.41 -0.64
CA ARG A 38 -4.66 -12.12 -1.05
C ARG A 38 -5.72 -11.15 -1.57
N ARG A 39 -6.04 -10.12 -0.78
CA ARG A 39 -7.03 -9.09 -1.15
C ARG A 39 -6.61 -8.30 -2.39
N SER A 40 -5.32 -8.01 -2.55
CA SER A 40 -4.79 -7.31 -3.72
C SER A 40 -4.95 -8.15 -4.99
N ALA A 41 -4.67 -9.46 -4.92
CA ALA A 41 -4.87 -10.38 -6.03
C ALA A 41 -6.36 -10.52 -6.43
N GLU A 42 -7.25 -10.59 -5.44
CA GLU A 42 -8.69 -10.60 -5.66
C GLU A 42 -9.19 -9.31 -6.31
N ALA A 43 -8.74 -8.15 -5.82
CA ALA A 43 -9.10 -6.86 -6.39
C ALA A 43 -8.64 -6.71 -7.85
N ARG A 44 -7.43 -7.17 -8.20
CA ARG A 44 -6.94 -7.20 -9.59
C ARG A 44 -7.81 -8.09 -10.49
N THR A 45 -8.20 -9.26 -9.98
CA THR A 45 -9.08 -10.18 -10.72
C THR A 45 -10.45 -9.55 -10.96
N MET A 46 -11.02 -8.87 -9.96
CA MET A 46 -12.31 -8.19 -10.06
C MET A 46 -12.27 -6.99 -11.00
N ALA A 47 -11.23 -6.17 -10.92
CA ALA A 47 -10.98 -5.06 -11.84
C ALA A 47 -10.99 -5.53 -13.30
N ASN A 48 -10.17 -6.54 -13.62
CA ASN A 48 -10.07 -7.10 -14.96
C ASN A 48 -11.40 -7.69 -15.48
N LYS A 49 -12.21 -8.29 -14.60
CA LYS A 49 -13.54 -8.82 -14.96
C LYS A 49 -14.58 -7.71 -15.23
N SER A 50 -14.44 -6.58 -14.54
CA SER A 50 -15.43 -5.49 -14.59
C SER A 50 -15.19 -4.53 -15.76
N GLY A 51 -14.26 -4.83 -16.67
CA GLY A 51 -13.96 -4.04 -17.86
C GLY A 51 -12.97 -2.90 -17.64
N GLY A 52 -12.49 -2.68 -16.41
CA GLY A 52 -11.39 -1.76 -16.10
C GLY A 52 -10.08 -2.55 -15.96
N PRO A 53 -9.30 -2.75 -17.04
CA PRO A 53 -8.04 -3.47 -16.93
C PRO A 53 -7.09 -2.73 -16.00
N VAL A 54 -6.36 -3.48 -15.17
CA VAL A 54 -5.24 -2.91 -14.42
C VAL A 54 -4.11 -2.61 -15.42
N VAL A 55 -3.72 -1.34 -15.51
CA VAL A 55 -2.65 -0.87 -16.39
C VAL A 55 -1.44 -0.53 -15.53
N GLU A 56 -0.30 -1.12 -15.87
CA GLU A 56 0.98 -0.74 -15.29
C GLU A 56 1.56 0.44 -16.07
N LEU A 57 1.92 1.51 -15.35
CA LEU A 57 2.51 2.74 -15.89
C LEU A 57 3.89 2.95 -15.27
N ALA A 58 4.90 3.19 -16.10
CA ALA A 58 6.24 3.57 -15.62
C ALA A 58 6.32 5.09 -15.40
N TYR A 59 6.90 5.52 -14.28
CA TYR A 59 7.18 6.93 -13.97
C TYR A 59 8.68 7.26 -13.95
N GLY A 60 9.54 6.25 -14.07
CA GLY A 60 10.98 6.41 -14.09
C GLY A 60 11.69 5.19 -14.68
N SER A 61 13.01 5.20 -14.68
CA SER A 61 13.84 4.14 -15.29
C SER A 61 14.09 2.93 -14.39
N GLY A 62 13.78 3.03 -13.10
CA GLY A 62 13.94 1.93 -12.14
C GLY A 62 12.86 0.86 -12.33
N PRO A 63 13.15 -0.42 -12.06
CA PRO A 63 12.16 -1.49 -12.20
C PRO A 63 10.96 -1.32 -11.26
N ALA A 64 11.15 -0.71 -10.09
CA ALA A 64 10.07 -0.39 -9.16
C ALA A 64 9.47 1.00 -9.41
N HIS A 65 9.93 1.76 -10.41
CA HIS A 65 9.36 3.07 -10.72
C HIS A 65 8.08 2.96 -11.53
N THR A 66 7.08 2.29 -10.96
CA THR A 66 5.83 1.94 -11.63
C THR A 66 4.61 2.18 -10.75
N VAL A 67 3.47 2.32 -11.40
CA VAL A 67 2.15 2.46 -10.78
C VAL A 67 1.21 1.48 -11.44
N ASP A 68 0.44 0.73 -10.64
CA ASP A 68 -0.70 -0.03 -11.15
C ASP A 68 -1.96 0.81 -11.01
N LEU A 69 -2.55 1.19 -12.14
CA LEU A 69 -3.72 2.04 -12.25
C LEU A 69 -4.94 1.22 -12.67
N VAL A 70 -6.07 1.47 -12.03
CA VAL A 70 -7.39 1.05 -12.52
C VAL A 70 -8.37 2.21 -12.46
N VAL A 71 -9.22 2.30 -13.48
CA VAL A 71 -10.21 3.37 -13.64
C VAL A 71 -11.62 2.78 -13.74
N PRO A 72 -12.66 3.46 -13.22
CA PRO A 72 -14.05 3.05 -13.42
C PRO A 72 -14.43 3.02 -14.91
N VAL A 73 -15.39 2.16 -15.26
CA VAL A 73 -16.00 2.15 -16.60
C VAL A 73 -16.93 3.34 -16.74
N GLY A 74 -16.84 4.06 -17.86
CA GLY A 74 -17.71 5.18 -18.20
C GLY A 74 -16.94 6.42 -18.61
N ASN A 75 -17.68 7.53 -18.76
CA ASN A 75 -17.08 8.82 -19.12
C ASN A 75 -16.63 9.53 -17.85
N GLY A 76 -15.30 9.68 -17.70
CA GLY A 76 -14.69 10.48 -16.65
C GLY A 76 -14.87 12.00 -16.86
N PRO A 77 -14.09 12.84 -16.14
CA PRO A 77 -12.97 12.46 -15.27
C PRO A 77 -13.44 11.81 -13.96
N PHE A 78 -12.61 10.92 -13.42
CA PHE A 78 -12.81 10.31 -12.11
C PHE A 78 -11.79 10.87 -11.11
N PRO A 79 -12.15 11.06 -9.81
CA PRO A 79 -11.16 11.30 -8.78
C PRO A 79 -10.20 10.11 -8.67
N LEU A 80 -8.95 10.36 -8.27
CA LEU A 80 -7.90 9.35 -8.12
C LEU A 80 -7.50 9.20 -6.65
N PHE A 81 -7.57 7.98 -6.14
CA PHE A 81 -6.93 7.60 -4.89
C PHE A 81 -5.54 7.01 -5.20
N VAL A 82 -4.50 7.62 -4.64
CA VAL A 82 -3.12 7.13 -4.76
C VAL A 82 -2.69 6.50 -3.44
N TYR A 83 -2.31 5.23 -3.48
CA TYR A 83 -1.77 4.49 -2.35
C TYR A 83 -0.26 4.28 -2.52
N ILE A 84 0.50 4.64 -1.49
CA ILE A 84 1.94 4.44 -1.38
C ILE A 84 2.16 3.49 -0.21
N HIS A 85 2.79 2.35 -0.46
CA HIS A 85 2.94 1.31 0.56
C HIS A 85 3.91 1.72 1.69
N GLY A 86 3.99 0.88 2.72
CA GLY A 86 4.92 1.03 3.83
C GLY A 86 6.11 0.09 3.68
N GLY A 87 6.49 -0.59 4.78
CA GLY A 87 7.56 -1.59 4.76
C GLY A 87 8.95 -1.01 5.07
N TYR A 88 9.01 0.10 5.80
CA TYR A 88 10.25 0.69 6.32
C TYR A 88 11.32 0.96 5.23
N TRP A 89 10.86 1.29 4.02
CA TRP A 89 11.69 1.45 2.81
C TRP A 89 12.58 0.25 2.46
N GLN A 90 12.24 -0.93 2.96
CA GLN A 90 13.04 -2.15 2.83
C GLN A 90 12.20 -3.36 2.38
N ALA A 91 10.88 -3.26 2.44
CA ALA A 91 9.97 -4.37 2.18
C ALA A 91 8.66 -3.89 1.52
N LEU A 92 7.89 -4.88 1.05
CA LEU A 92 6.61 -4.74 0.33
C LEU A 92 6.77 -4.12 -1.07
N SER A 93 5.69 -4.16 -1.83
CA SER A 93 5.59 -3.60 -3.17
C SER A 93 4.16 -3.15 -3.47
N LYS A 94 3.91 -2.67 -4.69
CA LYS A 94 2.53 -2.46 -5.19
C LYS A 94 1.70 -3.76 -5.27
N ARG A 95 2.32 -4.95 -5.21
CA ARG A 95 1.63 -6.25 -5.31
C ARG A 95 0.73 -6.52 -4.11
N GLU A 96 1.19 -6.16 -2.91
CA GLU A 96 0.43 -6.28 -1.66
C GLU A 96 -0.43 -5.04 -1.37
N SER A 97 -0.50 -4.09 -2.30
CA SER A 97 -1.02 -2.74 -2.03
C SER A 97 -2.20 -2.34 -2.92
N PHE A 98 -2.87 -3.33 -3.52
CA PHE A 98 -3.99 -3.14 -4.45
C PHE A 98 -5.36 -3.46 -3.82
N PHE A 99 -5.38 -3.84 -2.54
CA PHE A 99 -6.53 -4.39 -1.84
C PHE A 99 -7.76 -3.46 -1.72
N CYS A 100 -7.58 -2.14 -1.87
CA CYS A 100 -8.68 -1.16 -1.84
C CYS A 100 -9.29 -0.85 -3.21
N ALA A 101 -8.71 -1.36 -4.30
CA ALA A 101 -9.10 -0.95 -5.64
C ALA A 101 -10.58 -1.23 -5.95
N THR A 102 -11.10 -2.39 -5.55
CA THR A 102 -12.52 -2.74 -5.77
C THR A 102 -13.47 -1.74 -5.12
N ASP A 103 -13.20 -1.33 -3.89
CA ASP A 103 -14.05 -0.39 -3.15
C ASP A 103 -13.99 1.01 -3.76
N CYS A 104 -12.80 1.44 -4.20
CA CYS A 104 -12.63 2.68 -4.94
C CYS A 104 -13.45 2.68 -6.24
N LEU A 105 -13.36 1.61 -7.04
CA LEU A 105 -14.09 1.51 -8.30
C LEU A 105 -15.61 1.52 -8.08
N ASN A 106 -16.11 0.83 -7.05
CA ASN A 106 -17.52 0.84 -6.68
C ASN A 106 -18.01 2.24 -6.26
N ALA A 107 -17.11 3.07 -5.74
CA ALA A 107 -17.38 4.47 -5.40
C ALA A 107 -17.17 5.45 -6.57
N GLY A 108 -16.85 4.96 -7.78
CA GLY A 108 -16.54 5.82 -8.93
C GLY A 108 -15.19 6.54 -8.83
N VAL A 109 -14.25 5.98 -8.05
CA VAL A 109 -12.91 6.52 -7.81
C VAL A 109 -11.88 5.63 -8.50
N ALA A 110 -11.00 6.21 -9.31
CA ALA A 110 -9.83 5.51 -9.84
C ALA A 110 -8.83 5.19 -8.71
N PHE A 111 -8.08 4.10 -8.84
CA PHE A 111 -7.12 3.69 -7.83
C PHE A 111 -5.75 3.45 -8.45
N ALA A 112 -4.71 3.97 -7.79
CA ALA A 112 -3.31 3.81 -8.17
C ALA A 112 -2.50 3.25 -7.00
N ALA A 113 -1.92 2.05 -7.15
CA ALA A 113 -0.91 1.54 -6.23
C ALA A 113 0.48 1.86 -6.78
N VAL A 114 1.25 2.64 -6.03
CA VAL A 114 2.61 3.05 -6.38
C VAL A 114 3.60 2.06 -5.81
N ASP A 115 4.56 1.65 -6.62
CA ASP A 115 5.78 0.97 -6.16
C ASP A 115 6.94 1.98 -6.13
N TYR A 116 7.94 1.73 -5.30
CA TYR A 116 9.12 2.59 -5.20
C TYR A 116 10.34 1.81 -4.69
N THR A 117 11.46 1.90 -5.41
CA THR A 117 12.84 1.57 -4.98
C THR A 117 13.84 1.75 -6.13
#